data_AF-A0A438JVN6-F1
#
_entry.id   AF-A0A438JVN6-F1
#
_cell.length_a   1.000
_cell.length_b   1.000
_cell.length_c   1.000
_cell.angle_alpha   90.00
_cell.angle_beta   90.00
_cell.angle_gamma   90.00
#
_symmetry.space_group_name_H-M   'P 1'
#
loop_
_entity.id
_entity.type
_entity.pdbx_description
1 polymer ?
#
loop_
_entity_poly.entity_id
_entity_poly.type
_entity_poly.pdbx_seq_one_letter_code
_entity_poly.pdbx_strand_id
1 'polypeptide(L)'
;MDPESTQLQQAQLAAILGPDPGPFETLISHLMSTSNDQRSHAELLFNLCKQSDPNSLSLKLAHLLQFSPHIEARAMAAILLRKQLTRDDSYLWPRLSASTQSSLKSILLGCIQREDAKSISKKLCDTVSELASSILPENGWPELLPFMFQCVTSDSAKLQEAAFLIFAQLAQYIGETLVPHIKHLHSVFLQSLTSSSSSDVKIAALSAAINFIQCLSSSADRDRFQDLLPAMMRTLTEALNCGQEATAQEALELLIELAGTEPRFSETAVGGCGGVYVTDCGG
;
A
#
# COMPACT_ATOMS: atom_id res chain seq x y z
N MET A 1 -37.29 -23.89 7.13
CA MET A 1 -37.09 -22.43 7.20
C MET A 1 -38.44 -21.78 6.99
N ASP A 2 -38.83 -20.87 7.87
CA ASP A 2 -40.14 -20.22 7.88
C ASP A 2 -40.20 -19.15 6.76
N PRO A 3 -41.14 -19.20 5.80
CA PRO A 3 -41.18 -18.28 4.66
C PRO A 3 -41.24 -16.79 5.06
N GLU A 4 -41.85 -16.48 6.20
CA GLU A 4 -41.94 -15.11 6.73
C GLU A 4 -40.57 -14.57 7.18
N SER A 5 -39.72 -15.43 7.76
CA SER A 5 -38.36 -15.09 8.15
C SER A 5 -37.46 -14.79 6.93
N THR A 6 -37.65 -15.55 5.84
CA THR A 6 -36.92 -15.33 4.58
C THR A 6 -37.30 -14.01 3.92
N GLN A 7 -38.59 -13.64 3.94
CA GLN A 7 -39.05 -12.35 3.40
C GLN A 7 -38.49 -11.16 4.19
N LEU A 8 -38.46 -11.26 5.52
CA LEU A 8 -37.91 -10.21 6.37
C LEU A 8 -36.40 -10.00 6.12
N GLN A 9 -35.65 -11.10 5.97
CA GLN A 9 -34.23 -11.04 5.61
C GLN A 9 -34.00 -10.40 4.23
N GLN A 10 -34.80 -10.76 3.23
CA GLN A 10 -34.67 -10.16 1.89
C GLN A 10 -34.95 -8.64 1.93
N ALA A 11 -35.95 -8.21 2.69
CA ALA A 11 -36.24 -6.79 2.87
C ALA A 11 -35.07 -6.04 3.54
N GLN A 12 -34.44 -6.64 4.56
CA GLN A 12 -33.26 -6.07 5.21
C GLN A 12 -32.07 -5.95 4.25
N LEU A 13 -31.79 -6.99 3.45
CA LEU A 13 -30.72 -6.95 2.46
C LEU A 13 -30.96 -5.89 1.39
N ALA A 14 -32.20 -5.76 0.90
CA ALA A 14 -32.58 -4.73 -0.05
C ALA A 14 -32.41 -3.32 0.52
N ALA A 15 -32.71 -3.12 1.82
CA ALA A 15 -32.47 -1.84 2.48
C ALA A 15 -30.98 -1.52 2.62
N ILE A 16 -30.17 -2.50 3.05
CA ILE A 16 -28.72 -2.36 3.21
C ILE A 16 -28.04 -2.05 1.87
N LEU A 17 -28.42 -2.75 0.81
CA LEU A 17 -27.85 -2.63 -0.53
C LEU A 17 -28.54 -1.56 -1.40
N GLY A 18 -29.61 -0.94 -0.90
CA GLY A 18 -30.37 0.10 -1.58
C GLY A 18 -29.64 1.44 -1.69
N PRO A 19 -30.26 2.47 -2.27
CA PRO A 19 -29.62 3.77 -2.52
C PRO A 19 -29.34 4.58 -1.25
N ASP A 20 -30.11 4.34 -0.17
CA ASP A 20 -29.89 5.01 1.12
C ASP A 20 -28.58 4.52 1.79
N PRO A 21 -27.65 5.42 2.17
CA PRO A 21 -26.45 5.03 2.89
C PRO A 21 -26.72 4.59 4.34
N GLY A 22 -27.79 5.07 4.98
CA GLY A 22 -28.03 4.90 6.42
C GLY A 22 -28.06 3.44 6.91
N PRO A 23 -28.79 2.53 6.24
CA PRO A 23 -28.80 1.11 6.61
C PRO A 23 -27.43 0.44 6.51
N PHE A 24 -26.64 0.82 5.50
CA PHE A 24 -25.29 0.29 5.32
C PHE A 24 -24.32 0.84 6.39
N GLU A 25 -24.39 2.13 6.69
CA GLU A 25 -23.59 2.74 7.76
C GLU A 25 -23.90 2.12 9.12
N THR A 26 -25.18 1.83 9.40
CA THR A 26 -25.61 1.13 10.61
C THR A 26 -25.01 -0.29 10.67
N LEU A 27 -25.02 -1.02 9.55
CA LEU A 27 -24.37 -2.33 9.47
C LEU A 27 -22.87 -2.24 9.82
N ILE A 28 -22.15 -1.27 9.23
CA ILE A 28 -20.73 -1.08 9.51
C ILE A 28 -20.49 -0.68 10.97
N SER A 29 -21.34 0.17 11.54
CA SER A 29 -21.28 0.52 12.97
C SER A 29 -21.47 -0.71 13.86
N HIS A 30 -22.42 -1.60 13.53
CA HIS A 30 -22.65 -2.82 14.31
C HIS A 30 -21.48 -3.81 14.23
N LEU A 31 -20.77 -3.90 13.11
CA LEU A 31 -19.53 -4.70 13.02
C LEU A 31 -18.43 -4.22 13.98
N MET A 32 -18.48 -2.96 14.41
CA MET A 32 -17.56 -2.35 15.36
C MET A 32 -18.07 -2.35 16.81
N SER A 33 -19.26 -2.91 17.06
CA SER A 33 -19.90 -2.88 18.39
C SER A 33 -19.11 -3.69 19.43
N THR A 34 -19.16 -3.29 20.70
CA THR A 34 -18.64 -4.09 21.81
C THR A 34 -19.54 -5.27 22.16
N SER A 35 -20.80 -5.27 21.70
CA SER A 35 -21.74 -6.38 21.88
C SER A 35 -21.43 -7.52 20.91
N ASN A 36 -21.16 -8.71 21.44
CA ASN A 36 -20.92 -9.91 20.64
C ASN A 36 -22.14 -10.30 19.80
N ASP A 37 -23.35 -10.15 20.33
CA ASP A 37 -24.58 -10.51 19.63
C ASP A 37 -24.83 -9.58 18.43
N GLN A 38 -24.63 -8.27 18.62
CA GLN A 38 -24.76 -7.29 17.54
C GLN A 38 -23.72 -7.52 16.45
N ARG A 39 -22.45 -7.76 16.83
CA ARG A 39 -21.38 -8.06 15.86
C ARG A 39 -21.66 -9.33 15.08
N SER A 40 -22.03 -10.41 15.76
CA SER A 40 -22.32 -11.70 15.12
C SER A 40 -23.49 -11.59 14.14
N HIS A 41 -24.54 -10.84 14.51
CA HIS A 41 -25.66 -10.57 13.61
C HIS A 41 -25.26 -9.71 12.40
N ALA A 42 -24.45 -8.66 12.62
CA ALA A 42 -23.94 -7.83 11.54
C ALA A 42 -23.01 -8.60 10.59
N GLU A 43 -22.18 -9.50 11.10
CA GLU A 43 -21.34 -10.38 10.30
C GLU A 43 -22.17 -11.33 9.42
N LEU A 44 -23.27 -11.87 9.96
CA LEU A 44 -24.22 -12.66 9.17
C LEU A 44 -24.82 -11.83 8.02
N LEU A 45 -25.34 -10.64 8.31
CA LEU A 45 -25.91 -9.75 7.30
C LEU A 45 -24.89 -9.33 6.24
N PHE A 46 -23.66 -9.02 6.65
CA PHE A 46 -22.57 -8.69 5.74
C PHE A 46 -22.24 -9.87 4.80
N ASN A 47 -22.18 -11.09 5.33
CA ASN A 47 -21.94 -12.30 4.54
C ASN A 47 -23.11 -12.60 3.58
N LEU A 48 -24.35 -12.32 3.98
CA LEU A 48 -25.51 -12.44 3.10
C LEU A 48 -25.47 -11.39 1.98
N CYS A 49 -25.13 -10.14 2.27
CA CYS A 49 -24.93 -9.08 1.26
C CYS A 49 -23.87 -9.51 0.24
N LYS A 50 -22.75 -10.06 0.74
CA LYS A 50 -21.65 -10.58 -0.07
C LYS A 50 -22.07 -11.70 -1.03
N GLN A 51 -22.98 -12.56 -0.60
CA GLN A 51 -23.49 -13.67 -1.42
C GLN A 51 -24.54 -13.18 -2.42
N SER A 52 -25.43 -12.29 -1.99
CA SER A 52 -26.56 -11.80 -2.78
C SER A 52 -26.13 -10.82 -3.88
N ASP A 53 -25.32 -9.82 -3.55
CA ASP A 53 -24.86 -8.81 -4.50
C ASP A 53 -23.46 -8.28 -4.11
N PRO A 54 -22.39 -8.98 -4.55
CA PRO A 54 -21.02 -8.56 -4.24
C PRO A 54 -20.64 -7.23 -4.91
N ASN A 55 -21.31 -6.83 -6.01
CA ASN A 55 -21.04 -5.57 -6.70
C ASN A 55 -21.48 -4.40 -5.83
N SER A 56 -22.76 -4.39 -5.42
CA SER A 56 -23.32 -3.33 -4.59
C SER A 56 -22.63 -3.24 -3.23
N LEU A 57 -22.28 -4.38 -2.62
CA LEU A 57 -21.50 -4.41 -1.37
C LEU A 57 -20.15 -3.69 -1.54
N SER A 58 -19.39 -4.05 -2.58
CA SER A 58 -18.05 -3.49 -2.80
C SER A 58 -18.12 -1.99 -3.09
N LEU A 59 -19.09 -1.56 -3.89
CA LEU A 59 -19.30 -0.14 -4.20
C LEU A 59 -19.76 0.66 -2.96
N LYS A 60 -20.58 0.08 -2.08
CA LYS A 60 -20.97 0.73 -0.82
C LYS A 60 -19.80 0.89 0.14
N LEU A 61 -18.93 -0.12 0.27
CA LEU A 61 -17.69 0.03 1.04
C LEU A 61 -16.80 1.13 0.45
N ALA A 62 -16.63 1.16 -0.86
CA ALA A 62 -15.85 2.20 -1.55
C ALA A 62 -16.45 3.61 -1.36
N HIS A 63 -17.78 3.74 -1.44
CA HIS A 63 -18.47 5.00 -1.17
C HIS A 63 -18.26 5.46 0.27
N LEU A 64 -18.40 4.55 1.24
CA LEU A 64 -18.17 4.87 2.65
C LEU A 64 -16.73 5.33 2.90
N LEU A 65 -15.76 4.64 2.31
CA LEU A 65 -14.35 5.03 2.37
C LEU A 65 -14.10 6.43 1.78
N GLN A 66 -14.80 6.77 0.70
CA GLN A 66 -14.60 8.03 -0.02
C GLN A 66 -15.27 9.23 0.64
N PHE A 67 -16.46 9.06 1.22
CA PHE A 67 -17.34 10.18 1.60
C PHE A 67 -17.72 10.23 3.08
N SER A 68 -17.46 9.16 3.85
CA SER A 68 -17.82 9.17 5.26
C SER A 68 -17.06 10.26 6.03
N PRO A 69 -17.75 11.11 6.80
CA PRO A 69 -17.09 12.05 7.70
C PRO A 69 -16.45 11.34 8.90
N HIS A 70 -16.89 10.12 9.22
CA HIS A 70 -16.40 9.34 10.35
C HIS A 70 -15.14 8.55 9.98
N ILE A 71 -14.06 8.79 10.73
CA ILE A 71 -12.74 8.17 10.50
C ILE A 71 -12.77 6.66 10.74
N GLU A 72 -13.53 6.20 11.74
CA GLU A 72 -13.66 4.79 12.09
C GLU A 72 -14.38 4.01 10.98
N ALA A 73 -15.43 4.60 10.41
CA ALA A 73 -16.18 4.01 9.30
C ALA A 73 -15.31 3.90 8.04
N ARG A 74 -14.51 4.93 7.71
CA ARG A 74 -13.54 4.86 6.61
C ARG A 74 -12.47 3.82 6.86
N ALA A 75 -11.92 3.76 8.06
CA ALA A 75 -10.92 2.76 8.44
C ALA A 75 -11.47 1.32 8.32
N MET A 76 -12.70 1.09 8.79
CA MET A 76 -13.37 -0.21 8.67
C MET A 76 -13.66 -0.55 7.21
N ALA A 77 -14.12 0.41 6.40
CA ALA A 77 -14.34 0.22 4.97
C ALA A 77 -13.06 -0.20 4.25
N ALA A 78 -11.93 0.46 4.53
CA ALA A 78 -10.62 0.09 3.96
C ALA A 78 -10.21 -1.34 4.34
N ILE A 79 -10.38 -1.74 5.61
CA ILE A 79 -10.06 -3.10 6.08
C ILE A 79 -10.94 -4.15 5.39
N LEU A 80 -12.24 -3.89 5.31
CA LEU A 80 -13.18 -4.82 4.68
C LEU A 80 -12.93 -4.93 3.18
N LEU A 81 -12.67 -3.82 2.48
CA LEU A 81 -12.28 -3.83 1.07
C LEU A 81 -11.05 -4.69 0.85
N ARG A 82 -9.97 -4.45 1.59
CA ARG A 82 -8.78 -5.30 1.50
C ARG A 82 -9.14 -6.78 1.67
N LYS A 83 -9.83 -7.11 2.76
CA LYS A 83 -10.25 -8.50 3.04
C LYS A 83 -11.06 -9.13 1.90
N GLN A 84 -11.98 -8.38 1.28
CA GLN A 84 -12.85 -8.90 0.22
C GLN A 84 -12.17 -8.91 -1.15
N LEU A 85 -11.21 -8.02 -1.40
CA LEU A 85 -10.60 -7.87 -2.71
C LEU A 85 -9.31 -8.67 -2.86
N THR A 86 -8.66 -9.08 -1.77
CA THR A 86 -7.30 -9.63 -1.86
C THR A 86 -7.07 -10.93 -1.12
N ARG A 87 -7.88 -11.27 -0.10
CA ARG A 87 -7.65 -12.49 0.71
C ARG A 87 -8.43 -13.68 0.15
N ASP A 88 -7.73 -14.81 -0.02
CA ASP A 88 -8.23 -16.02 -0.68
C ASP A 88 -9.59 -16.52 -0.15
N ASP A 89 -9.78 -16.58 1.18
CA ASP A 89 -11.03 -17.05 1.80
C ASP A 89 -12.25 -16.16 1.51
N SER A 90 -12.04 -14.97 0.95
CA SER A 90 -13.10 -14.00 0.63
C SER A 90 -12.85 -13.27 -0.68
N TYR A 91 -12.08 -13.86 -1.60
CA TYR A 91 -11.64 -13.21 -2.83
C TYR A 91 -12.81 -12.96 -3.79
N LEU A 92 -13.43 -11.78 -3.68
CA LEU A 92 -14.57 -11.37 -4.47
C LEU A 92 -14.18 -10.83 -5.83
N TRP A 93 -12.94 -10.35 -6.00
CA TRP A 93 -12.53 -9.61 -7.20
C TRP A 93 -12.94 -10.26 -8.53
N PRO A 94 -12.72 -11.57 -8.76
CA PRO A 94 -13.12 -12.22 -10.02
C PRO A 94 -14.63 -12.34 -10.22
N ARG A 95 -15.42 -12.22 -9.13
CA ARG A 95 -16.89 -12.29 -9.14
C ARG A 95 -17.53 -10.92 -9.39
N LEU A 96 -16.75 -9.84 -9.36
CA LEU A 96 -17.23 -8.49 -9.64
C LEU A 96 -17.35 -8.28 -11.16
N SER A 97 -18.33 -7.48 -11.55
CA SER A 97 -18.45 -7.04 -12.95
C SER A 97 -17.27 -6.13 -13.33
N ALA A 98 -16.94 -6.07 -14.63
CA ALA A 98 -15.86 -5.22 -15.14
C ALA A 98 -16.09 -3.73 -14.83
N SER A 99 -17.35 -3.27 -14.82
CA SER A 99 -17.71 -1.89 -14.45
C SER A 99 -17.44 -1.62 -12.97
N THR A 100 -17.81 -2.54 -12.08
CA THR A 100 -17.49 -2.44 -10.65
C THR A 100 -15.99 -2.47 -10.41
N GLN A 101 -15.25 -3.39 -11.04
CA GLN A 101 -13.79 -3.44 -10.93
C GLN A 101 -13.14 -2.11 -11.34
N SER A 102 -13.57 -1.55 -12.48
CA SER A 102 -13.05 -0.26 -12.98
C SER A 102 -13.39 0.90 -12.05
N SER A 103 -14.60 0.89 -11.48
CA SER A 103 -15.04 1.90 -10.50
C SER A 103 -14.21 1.81 -9.21
N LEU A 104 -13.98 0.60 -8.70
CA LEU A 104 -13.19 0.38 -7.49
C LEU A 104 -11.75 0.85 -7.67
N LYS A 105 -11.11 0.52 -8.79
CA LYS A 105 -9.76 1.03 -9.12
C LYS A 105 -9.72 2.55 -9.05
N SER A 106 -10.64 3.21 -9.74
CA SER A 106 -10.72 4.67 -9.80
C SER A 106 -10.96 5.29 -8.41
N ILE A 107 -11.86 4.69 -7.61
CA ILE A 107 -12.17 5.17 -6.26
C ILE A 107 -10.96 5.00 -5.34
N LEU A 108 -10.29 3.84 -5.36
CA LEU A 108 -9.13 3.58 -4.50
C LEU A 108 -8.00 4.58 -4.76
N LEU A 109 -7.66 4.84 -6.03
CA LEU A 109 -6.66 5.85 -6.40
C LEU A 109 -7.08 7.26 -5.96
N GLY A 110 -8.36 7.61 -6.18
CA GLY A 110 -8.89 8.89 -5.72
C GLY A 110 -8.89 9.05 -4.19
N CYS A 111 -9.09 7.95 -3.44
CA CYS A 111 -9.03 7.95 -1.98
C CYS A 111 -7.60 8.18 -1.48
N ILE A 112 -6.58 7.59 -2.11
CA ILE A 112 -5.17 7.87 -1.77
C ILE A 112 -4.86 9.37 -1.88
N GLN A 113 -5.42 10.04 -2.91
CA GLN A 113 -5.21 11.48 -3.09
C GLN A 113 -5.84 12.34 -1.98
N ARG A 114 -7.00 11.94 -1.48
CA ARG A 114 -7.79 12.76 -0.54
C ARG A 114 -7.62 12.38 0.94
N GLU A 115 -7.17 11.18 1.25
CA GLU A 115 -7.23 10.63 2.62
C GLU A 115 -6.24 11.26 3.59
N ASP A 116 -6.64 12.15 4.48
CA ASP A 116 -5.69 12.83 5.39
C ASP A 116 -5.24 12.00 6.58
N ALA A 117 -5.98 10.96 6.97
CA ALA A 117 -5.58 10.11 8.08
C ALA A 117 -4.46 9.16 7.65
N LYS A 118 -3.26 9.32 8.21
CA LYS A 118 -2.08 8.47 7.90
C LYS A 118 -2.37 6.97 8.08
N SER A 119 -3.12 6.60 9.13
CA SER A 119 -3.49 5.21 9.39
C SER A 119 -4.37 4.60 8.30
N ILE A 120 -5.25 5.39 7.67
CA ILE A 120 -6.11 4.95 6.56
C ILE A 120 -5.32 4.99 5.24
N SER A 121 -4.50 6.03 5.02
CA SER A 121 -3.60 6.11 3.87
C SER A 121 -2.70 4.87 3.75
N LYS A 122 -2.10 4.41 4.86
CA LYS A 122 -1.31 3.17 4.86
C LYS A 122 -2.14 1.94 4.49
N LYS A 123 -3.35 1.80 5.03
CA LYS A 123 -4.27 0.70 4.67
C LYS A 123 -4.70 0.74 3.21
N LEU A 124 -4.91 1.93 2.65
CA LEU A 124 -5.18 2.13 1.23
C LEU A 124 -4.02 1.68 0.36
N CYS A 125 -2.79 2.09 0.72
CA CYS A 125 -1.58 1.64 0.03
C CYS A 125 -1.48 0.12 0.03
N ASP A 126 -1.64 -0.52 1.19
CA ASP A 126 -1.62 -2.00 1.27
C ASP A 126 -2.72 -2.63 0.42
N THR A 127 -3.93 -2.07 0.42
CA THR A 127 -5.07 -2.59 -0.35
C THR A 127 -4.80 -2.49 -1.86
N VAL A 128 -4.28 -1.36 -2.31
CA VAL A 128 -3.94 -1.14 -3.72
C VAL A 128 -2.79 -2.04 -4.14
N SER A 129 -1.72 -2.12 -3.36
CA SER A 129 -0.58 -2.99 -3.64
C SER A 129 -0.97 -4.46 -3.71
N GLU A 130 -1.72 -4.95 -2.74
CA GLU A 130 -2.10 -6.37 -2.68
C GLU A 130 -3.08 -6.72 -3.81
N LEU A 131 -4.05 -5.85 -4.13
CA LEU A 131 -4.91 -6.04 -5.30
C LEU A 131 -4.14 -5.96 -6.62
N ALA A 132 -3.24 -4.99 -6.74
CA ALA A 132 -2.44 -4.82 -7.95
C ALA A 132 -1.52 -6.02 -8.18
N SER A 133 -0.94 -6.60 -7.13
CA SER A 133 -0.07 -7.78 -7.20
C SER A 133 -0.74 -8.96 -7.91
N SER A 134 -2.07 -9.13 -7.74
CA SER A 134 -2.82 -10.24 -8.33
C SER A 134 -3.30 -9.97 -9.76
N ILE A 135 -3.35 -8.72 -10.22
CA ILE A 135 -3.94 -8.36 -11.53
C ILE A 135 -2.96 -7.70 -12.50
N LEU A 136 -1.83 -7.19 -12.02
CA LEU A 136 -0.80 -6.59 -12.87
C LEU A 136 -0.15 -7.57 -13.87
N PRO A 137 0.08 -8.86 -13.56
CA PRO A 137 0.64 -9.81 -14.54
C PRO A 137 -0.18 -9.91 -15.83
N GLU A 138 -1.48 -9.63 -15.77
CA GLU A 138 -2.40 -9.64 -16.93
C GLU A 138 -2.69 -8.24 -17.47
N ASN A 139 -1.90 -7.23 -17.10
CA ASN A 139 -2.14 -5.81 -17.40
C ASN A 139 -3.53 -5.32 -16.94
N GLY A 140 -4.01 -5.85 -15.81
CA GLY A 140 -5.35 -5.59 -15.29
C GLY A 140 -5.55 -4.20 -14.68
N TRP A 141 -4.51 -3.37 -14.55
CA TRP A 141 -4.60 -2.03 -13.95
C TRP A 141 -3.65 -1.01 -14.60
N PRO A 142 -3.89 -0.64 -15.88
CA PRO A 142 -2.99 0.22 -16.64
C PRO A 142 -2.84 1.65 -16.07
N GLU A 143 -3.83 2.12 -15.30
CA GLU A 143 -3.83 3.47 -14.71
C GLU A 143 -2.91 3.61 -13.49
N LEU A 144 -2.51 2.49 -12.86
CA LEU A 144 -1.75 2.50 -11.60
C LEU A 144 -0.34 3.06 -11.76
N LEU A 145 0.41 2.62 -12.77
CA LEU A 145 1.78 3.10 -13.00
C LEU A 145 1.81 4.61 -13.30
N PRO A 146 1.00 5.15 -14.24
CA PRO A 146 0.90 6.61 -14.44
C PRO A 146 0.56 7.37 -13.16
N PHE A 147 -0.38 6.85 -12.37
CA PHE A 147 -0.75 7.45 -11.08
C PHE A 147 0.44 7.50 -10.11
N MET A 148 1.19 6.41 -9.97
CA MET A 148 2.37 6.36 -9.10
C MET A 148 3.43 7.39 -9.53
N PHE A 149 3.71 7.50 -10.83
CA PHE A 149 4.65 8.51 -11.37
C PHE A 149 4.19 9.95 -11.10
N GLN A 150 2.89 10.22 -11.20
CA GLN A 150 2.33 11.52 -10.84
C GLN A 150 2.51 11.82 -9.34
N CYS A 151 2.29 10.82 -8.48
CA CYS A 151 2.40 11.00 -7.03
C CYS A 151 3.84 11.21 -6.55
N VAL A 152 4.82 10.46 -7.07
CA VAL A 152 6.24 10.64 -6.69
C VAL A 152 6.82 11.98 -7.14
N THR A 153 6.25 12.59 -8.19
CA THR A 153 6.65 13.92 -8.70
C THR A 153 5.80 15.07 -8.17
N SER A 154 4.81 14.79 -7.31
CA SER A 154 3.94 15.81 -6.73
C SER A 154 4.64 16.57 -5.59
N ASP A 155 4.17 17.78 -5.26
CA ASP A 155 4.67 18.56 -4.12
C ASP A 155 4.13 18.06 -2.75
N SER A 156 3.27 17.05 -2.75
CA SER A 156 2.65 16.53 -1.53
C SER A 156 3.46 15.38 -0.96
N ALA A 157 4.10 15.59 0.19
CA ALA A 157 4.85 14.55 0.89
C ALA A 157 4.00 13.29 1.17
N LYS A 158 2.71 13.46 1.47
CA LYS A 158 1.76 12.35 1.68
C LYS A 158 1.59 11.49 0.42
N LEU A 159 1.48 12.14 -0.74
CA LEU A 159 1.34 11.43 -2.02
C LEU A 159 2.65 10.76 -2.44
N GLN A 160 3.78 11.43 -2.24
CA GLN A 160 5.10 10.85 -2.47
C GLN A 160 5.30 9.61 -1.61
N GLU A 161 5.04 9.70 -0.30
CA GLU A 161 5.11 8.56 0.64
C GLU A 161 4.22 7.41 0.17
N ALA A 162 2.95 7.67 -0.12
CA ALA A 162 2.00 6.65 -0.57
C ALA A 162 2.47 5.94 -1.85
N ALA A 163 2.98 6.69 -2.82
CA ALA A 163 3.47 6.11 -4.06
C ALA A 163 4.72 5.25 -3.85
N PHE A 164 5.65 5.66 -2.99
CA PHE A 164 6.82 4.84 -2.66
C PHE A 164 6.44 3.59 -1.86
N LEU A 165 5.48 3.66 -0.95
CA LEU A 165 4.97 2.49 -0.23
C LEU A 165 4.36 1.46 -1.20
N ILE A 166 3.58 1.93 -2.17
CA ILE A 166 3.01 1.07 -3.21
C ILE A 166 4.12 0.51 -4.11
N PHE A 167 5.08 1.34 -4.49
CA PHE A 167 6.22 0.95 -5.31
C PHE A 167 7.02 -0.18 -4.66
N ALA A 168 7.35 -0.04 -3.37
CA ALA A 168 8.13 -1.04 -2.64
C ALA A 168 7.47 -2.43 -2.68
N GLN A 169 6.15 -2.50 -2.48
CA GLN A 169 5.40 -3.76 -2.50
C GLN A 169 5.25 -4.35 -3.92
N LEU A 170 5.25 -3.49 -4.94
CA LEU A 170 5.02 -3.92 -6.31
C LEU A 170 6.29 -4.15 -7.13
N ALA A 171 7.47 -3.80 -6.59
CA ALA A 171 8.75 -3.84 -7.31
C ALA A 171 9.00 -5.15 -8.06
N GLN A 172 8.67 -6.31 -7.47
CA GLN A 172 8.84 -7.62 -8.10
C GLN A 172 7.93 -7.87 -9.31
N TYR A 173 6.79 -7.19 -9.39
CA TYR A 173 5.82 -7.35 -10.49
C TYR A 173 6.07 -6.35 -11.62
N ILE A 174 6.59 -5.17 -11.30
CA ILE A 174 6.76 -4.06 -12.25
C ILE A 174 8.22 -3.77 -12.60
N GLY A 175 9.18 -4.39 -11.91
CA GLY A 175 10.61 -4.09 -12.01
C GLY A 175 11.14 -4.09 -13.45
N GLU A 176 10.89 -5.18 -14.19
CA GLU A 176 11.29 -5.32 -15.59
C GLU A 176 10.56 -4.33 -16.52
N THR A 177 9.27 -4.09 -16.29
CA THR A 177 8.48 -3.07 -17.02
C THR A 177 9.03 -1.66 -16.83
N LEU A 178 9.71 -1.41 -15.71
CA LEU A 178 10.26 -0.12 -15.33
C LEU A 178 11.72 0.10 -15.77
N VAL A 179 12.41 -0.93 -16.27
CA VAL A 179 13.79 -0.81 -16.79
C VAL A 179 13.95 0.31 -17.83
N PRO A 180 13.02 0.53 -18.79
CA PRO A 180 13.12 1.68 -19.71
C PRO A 180 13.14 3.05 -19.02
N HIS A 181 12.58 3.14 -17.81
CA HIS A 181 12.48 4.35 -17.00
C HIS A 181 13.54 4.43 -15.89
N ILE A 182 14.51 3.52 -15.86
CA ILE A 182 15.50 3.38 -14.78
C ILE A 182 16.26 4.67 -14.45
N LYS A 183 16.60 5.49 -15.46
CA LYS A 183 17.28 6.78 -15.25
C LYS A 183 16.40 7.79 -14.51
N HIS A 184 15.11 7.80 -14.83
CA HIS A 184 14.16 8.68 -14.18
C HIS A 184 13.92 8.21 -12.74
N LEU A 185 13.75 6.91 -12.52
CA LEU A 185 13.59 6.32 -11.19
C LEU A 185 14.80 6.57 -10.29
N HIS A 186 16.01 6.42 -10.82
CA HIS A 186 17.24 6.80 -10.13
C HIS A 186 17.20 8.25 -9.64
N SER A 187 16.90 9.20 -10.52
CA SER A 187 16.79 10.62 -10.17
C SER A 187 15.72 10.87 -9.10
N VAL A 188 14.56 10.21 -9.20
CA VAL A 188 13.45 10.34 -8.26
C VAL A 188 13.84 9.80 -6.87
N PHE A 189 14.48 8.63 -6.79
CA PHE A 189 14.95 8.08 -5.52
C PHE A 189 16.03 8.95 -4.90
N LEU A 190 17.04 9.37 -5.67
CA LEU A 190 18.11 10.23 -5.17
C LEU A 190 17.56 11.55 -4.62
N GLN A 191 16.67 12.21 -5.37
CA GLN A 191 16.04 13.45 -4.94
C GLN A 191 15.21 13.25 -3.67
N SER A 192 14.42 12.18 -3.60
CA SER A 192 13.54 11.91 -2.45
C SER A 192 14.34 11.59 -1.18
N LEU A 193 15.44 10.84 -1.30
CA LEU A 193 16.32 10.52 -0.17
C LEU A 193 17.10 11.73 0.35
N THR A 194 17.51 12.64 -0.56
CA THR A 194 18.41 13.75 -0.21
C THR A 194 17.70 15.05 0.13
N SER A 195 16.64 15.37 -0.62
CA SER A 195 16.03 16.71 -0.65
C SER A 195 14.66 16.77 0.01
N SER A 196 14.03 15.64 0.31
CA SER A 196 12.74 15.64 1.00
C SER A 196 12.89 16.13 2.44
N SER A 197 11.98 17.01 2.86
CA SER A 197 11.85 17.44 4.25
C SER A 197 11.11 16.43 5.13
N SER A 198 10.42 15.46 4.53
CA SER A 198 9.64 14.44 5.24
C SER A 198 10.46 13.17 5.47
N SER A 199 10.66 12.82 6.74
CA SER A 199 11.27 11.55 7.14
C SER A 199 10.53 10.35 6.55
N ASP A 200 9.20 10.39 6.53
CA ASP A 200 8.37 9.31 6.00
C ASP A 200 8.62 9.08 4.50
N VAL A 201 8.76 10.15 3.72
CA VAL A 201 9.08 10.07 2.29
C VAL A 201 10.47 9.47 2.07
N LYS A 202 11.47 9.92 2.84
CA LYS A 202 12.85 9.38 2.72
C LYS A 202 12.87 7.89 3.01
N ILE A 203 12.20 7.45 4.06
CA ILE A 203 12.11 6.05 4.46
C ILE A 203 11.36 5.23 3.40
N ALA A 204 10.20 5.71 2.92
CA ALA A 204 9.47 5.02 1.88
C ALA A 204 10.29 4.90 0.58
N ALA A 205 11.00 5.97 0.20
CA ALA A 205 11.90 5.98 -0.95
C ALA A 205 13.09 5.02 -0.78
N LEU A 206 13.64 4.92 0.43
CA LEU A 206 14.68 3.95 0.79
C LEU A 206 14.19 2.52 0.54
N SER A 207 13.06 2.14 1.13
CA SER A 207 12.48 0.81 0.96
C SER A 207 12.13 0.53 -0.50
N ALA A 208 11.55 1.49 -1.21
CA ALA A 208 11.21 1.36 -2.62
C ALA A 208 12.44 1.17 -3.51
N ALA A 209 13.50 1.94 -3.28
CA ALA A 209 14.75 1.83 -4.03
C ALA A 209 15.42 0.48 -3.79
N ILE A 210 15.50 0.02 -2.54
CA ILE A 210 16.09 -1.30 -2.23
C ILE A 210 15.32 -2.42 -2.94
N ASN A 211 13.99 -2.45 -2.79
CA ASN A 211 13.15 -3.45 -3.44
C ASN A 211 13.28 -3.39 -4.97
N PHE A 212 13.35 -2.19 -5.56
CA PHE A 212 13.57 -2.04 -7.00
C PHE A 212 14.90 -2.64 -7.46
N ILE A 213 16.00 -2.30 -6.77
CA ILE A 213 17.36 -2.76 -7.12
C ILE A 213 17.43 -4.28 -7.06
N GLN A 214 16.82 -4.91 -6.05
CA GLN A 214 16.77 -6.37 -5.92
C GLN A 214 16.01 -7.06 -7.06
N CYS A 215 15.07 -6.37 -7.71
CA CYS A 215 14.31 -6.90 -8.84
C CYS A 215 15.00 -6.71 -10.20
N LEU A 216 16.11 -5.95 -10.27
CA LEU A 216 16.83 -5.74 -11.53
C LEU A 216 17.69 -6.97 -11.84
N SER A 217 17.48 -7.59 -13.00
CA SER A 217 18.24 -8.76 -13.44
C SER A 217 19.71 -8.44 -13.80
N SER A 218 19.96 -7.23 -14.32
CA SER A 218 21.26 -6.80 -14.85
C SER A 218 22.14 -6.15 -13.77
N SER A 219 23.37 -6.66 -13.63
CA SER A 219 24.37 -6.13 -12.69
C SER A 219 24.74 -4.68 -13.00
N ALA A 220 24.81 -4.33 -14.29
CA ALA A 220 25.09 -2.97 -14.74
C ALA A 220 23.95 -2.00 -14.39
N ASP A 221 22.72 -2.48 -14.38
CA ASP A 221 21.56 -1.68 -14.00
C ASP A 221 21.50 -1.46 -12.48
N ARG A 222 21.87 -2.47 -11.69
CA ARG A 222 22.03 -2.34 -10.24
C ARG A 222 23.16 -1.37 -9.86
N ASP A 223 24.29 -1.44 -10.57
CA ASP A 223 25.45 -0.57 -10.31
C ASP A 223 25.14 0.92 -10.45
N ARG A 224 24.10 1.28 -11.21
CA ARG A 224 23.65 2.67 -11.34
C ARG A 224 23.10 3.29 -10.06
N PHE A 225 22.70 2.47 -9.08
CA PHE A 225 22.12 2.93 -7.83
C PHE A 225 23.11 2.92 -6.66
N GLN A 226 24.39 2.58 -6.89
CA GLN A 226 25.42 2.57 -5.85
C GLN A 226 25.58 3.92 -5.15
N ASP A 227 25.38 5.02 -5.88
CA ASP A 227 25.44 6.38 -5.37
C ASP A 227 24.27 6.74 -4.43
N LEU A 228 23.21 5.92 -4.37
CA LEU A 228 22.14 6.07 -3.39
C LEU A 228 22.56 5.62 -1.99
N LEU A 229 23.52 4.69 -1.87
CA LEU A 229 23.91 4.08 -0.59
C LEU A 229 24.21 5.11 0.52
N PRO A 230 25.01 6.17 0.29
CA PRO A 230 25.27 7.16 1.33
C PRO A 230 24.00 7.88 1.80
N ALA A 231 23.07 8.16 0.88
CA ALA A 231 21.79 8.79 1.21
C ALA A 231 20.86 7.83 1.97
N MET A 232 20.89 6.54 1.61
CA MET A 232 20.17 5.47 2.31
C MET A 232 20.67 5.32 3.76
N MET A 233 21.99 5.24 3.96
CA MET A 233 22.61 5.14 5.29
C MET A 233 22.34 6.37 6.16
N ARG A 234 22.36 7.57 5.57
CA ARG A 234 21.99 8.80 6.26
C ARG A 234 20.53 8.77 6.71
N THR A 235 19.62 8.35 5.84
CA THR A 235 18.19 8.23 6.15
C THR A 235 17.96 7.29 7.35
N LEU A 236 18.63 6.14 7.38
CA LEU A 236 18.56 5.23 8.54
C LEU A 236 19.10 5.86 9.82
N THR A 237 20.23 6.55 9.74
CA THR A 237 20.84 7.22 10.90
C THR A 237 19.91 8.31 11.45
N GLU A 238 19.29 9.09 10.57
CA GLU A 238 18.28 10.10 10.93
C GLU A 238 17.07 9.45 11.60
N ALA A 239 16.56 8.33 11.07
CA ALA A 239 15.42 7.61 11.63
C ALA A 239 15.71 7.08 13.05
N LEU A 240 16.88 6.47 13.26
CA LEU A 240 17.34 6.00 14.58
C LEU A 240 17.45 7.16 15.58
N ASN A 241 18.06 8.28 15.18
CA ASN A 241 18.21 9.46 16.02
C ASN A 241 16.86 10.11 16.39
N CYS A 242 15.82 9.91 15.58
CA CYS A 242 14.47 10.40 15.83
C CYS A 242 13.59 9.39 16.60
N GLY A 243 14.14 8.27 17.06
CA GLY A 243 13.40 7.24 17.81
C GLY A 243 12.46 6.38 16.95
N GLN A 244 12.63 6.37 15.63
CA GLN A 244 11.86 5.52 14.70
C GLN A 244 12.50 4.14 14.55
N GLU A 245 12.77 3.48 15.68
CA GLU A 245 13.59 2.26 15.72
C GLU A 245 13.01 1.10 14.91
N ALA A 246 11.70 0.84 15.04
CA ALA A 246 11.05 -0.25 14.30
C ALA A 246 11.17 -0.08 12.78
N THR A 247 10.96 1.15 12.30
CA THR A 247 11.06 1.49 10.87
C THR A 247 12.50 1.43 10.38
N ALA A 248 13.45 1.91 11.19
CA ALA A 248 14.87 1.80 10.86
C ALA A 248 15.34 0.34 10.83
N GLN A 249 14.82 -0.51 11.72
CA GLN A 249 15.10 -1.94 11.74
C GLN A 249 14.62 -2.61 10.44
N GLU A 250 13.36 -2.41 10.05
CA GLU A 250 12.80 -2.97 8.80
C GLU A 250 13.64 -2.55 7.58
N ALA A 251 14.02 -1.28 7.50
CA ALA A 251 14.83 -0.77 6.40
C ALA A 251 16.28 -1.26 6.44
N LEU A 252 16.85 -1.50 7.63
CA LEU A 252 18.17 -2.11 7.79
C LEU A 252 18.16 -3.58 7.36
N GLU A 253 17.12 -4.34 7.69
CA GLU A 253 16.95 -5.72 7.24
C GLU A 253 16.94 -5.80 5.71
N LEU A 254 16.22 -4.89 5.04
CA LEU A 254 16.22 -4.78 3.56
C LEU A 254 17.61 -4.44 3.00
N LEU A 255 18.38 -3.55 3.66
CA LEU A 255 19.75 -3.25 3.22
C LEU A 255 20.70 -4.43 3.40
N ILE A 256 20.55 -5.21 4.48
CA ILE A 256 21.35 -6.41 4.72
C ILE A 256 21.05 -7.45 3.63
N GLU A 257 19.79 -7.62 3.26
CA GLU A 257 19.39 -8.50 2.15
C GLU A 257 20.00 -8.05 0.82
N LEU A 258 19.96 -6.75 0.53
CA LEU A 258 20.61 -6.17 -0.65
C LEU A 258 22.13 -6.39 -0.65
N ALA A 259 22.80 -6.20 0.49
CA ALA A 259 24.24 -6.42 0.61
C ALA A 259 24.62 -7.91 0.46
N GLY A 260 23.76 -8.81 0.93
CA GLY A 260 23.94 -10.26 0.79
C GLY A 260 23.73 -10.76 -0.63
N THR A 261 22.80 -10.15 -1.37
CA THR A 261 22.55 -10.47 -2.79
C THR A 261 23.58 -9.84 -3.73
N GLU A 262 24.13 -8.67 -3.37
CA GLU A 262 25.06 -7.92 -4.21
C GLU A 262 26.33 -7.45 -3.43
N PRO A 263 27.43 -8.22 -3.46
CA PRO A 263 28.63 -7.96 -2.66
C PRO A 263 29.25 -6.57 -2.88
N ARG A 264 29.09 -5.99 -4.08
CA ARG A 264 29.64 -4.66 -4.42
C ARG A 264 28.97 -3.51 -3.65
N PHE A 265 27.73 -3.69 -3.18
CA PHE A 265 27.09 -2.74 -2.27
C PHE A 265 27.72 -2.78 -0.86
N SER A 266 28.26 -3.94 -0.44
CA SER A 266 28.95 -4.07 0.86
C SER A 266 30.31 -3.37 0.87
N GLU A 267 31.07 -3.43 -0.23
CA GLU A 267 32.39 -2.79 -0.35
C GLU A 267 32.29 -1.27 -0.27
N THR A 268 31.27 -0.68 -0.90
CA THR A 268 31.03 0.77 -0.90
C THR A 268 30.51 1.26 0.46
N ALA A 269 29.63 0.49 1.12
CA ALA A 269 29.11 0.83 2.45
C ALA A 269 30.19 0.76 3.54
N VAL A 270 31.06 -0.26 3.50
CA VAL A 270 32.17 -0.42 4.45
C VAL A 270 33.26 0.63 4.20
N GLY A 271 33.52 1.02 2.94
CA GLY A 271 34.42 2.13 2.62
C GLY A 271 33.96 3.49 3.16
N GLY A 272 32.64 3.71 3.24
CA GLY A 272 32.05 4.92 3.82
C GLY A 272 32.03 4.94 5.36
N CYS A 273 31.91 3.77 6.00
CA CYS A 273 31.99 3.63 7.46
C CYS A 273 33.45 3.49 7.98
N GLY A 274 34.40 3.13 7.11
CA GLY A 274 35.82 2.88 7.44
C GLY A 274 36.72 4.11 7.56
N GLY A 275 36.15 5.32 7.60
CA GLY A 275 36.87 6.58 7.73
C GLY A 275 37.32 6.94 9.16
N VAL A 276 37.44 5.98 10.08
CA VAL A 276 38.04 6.19 11.41
C VAL A 276 39.32 5.36 11.51
N TYR A 277 40.40 6.02 11.10
CA TYR A 277 41.81 5.75 11.39
C TYR A 277 42.15 4.41 12.06
N VAL A 278 42.70 3.49 11.26
CA VAL A 278 43.82 2.67 11.73
C VAL A 278 45.08 3.31 11.14
N THR A 279 45.64 4.28 11.87
CA THR A 279 47.04 4.64 11.66
C THR A 279 47.90 3.49 12.15
N ASP A 280 48.60 2.89 11.19
CA ASP A 280 49.86 2.18 11.37
C ASP A 280 50.70 2.78 12.51
N CYS A 281 51.02 1.95 13.50
CA CYS A 281 52.23 2.11 14.29
C CYS A 281 53.03 0.81 14.16
N GLY A 282 53.80 0.73 13.08
CA GLY A 282 55.02 -0.06 13.05
C GLY A 282 56.08 0.61 13.91
N GLY A 283 56.66 -0.17 14.83
CA GLY A 283 57.78 0.16 15.69
C GLY A 283 58.26 -1.10 16.40
#